data_AF-A0A2K3LTS1-F1
#
_entry.id   AF-A0A2K3LTS1-F1
#
_cell.length_a   1.000
_cell.length_b   1.000
_cell.length_c   1.000
_cell.angle_alpha   90.00
_cell.angle_beta   90.00
_cell.angle_gamma   90.00
#
_symmetry.space_group_name_H-M   'P 1'
#
loop_
_entity.id
_entity.type
_entity.pdbx_description
1 polymer ?
#
loop_
_entity_poly.entity_id
_entity_poly.type
_entity_poly.pdbx_seq_one_letter_code
_entity_poly.pdbx_strand_id
1 'polypeptide(L)'
;RIKTIPDTQFKIKDLGILKYFLGLEVAHSQASITISQLKYCLDLLESSWLLGSKPASTPLDPSLKLHQDSSPSFEDIPAYRRLIGKLFYLNTTRPDITLATQQLSQFLNSPTITHYKTACRVIRYLKHNPGKGLMFPRHSDKQILGYVDADWAGCIDSRRSTTGFCFFLGQSLISWRAKKQQTISRSSSEAEYRALSTATCEL
;
A
#
# COMPACT_ATOMS: atom_id res chain seq x y z
N ARG A 1 9.74 -11.70 -31.06
CA ARG A 1 10.71 -12.79 -30.81
C ARG A 1 10.31 -13.70 -29.64
N ILE A 2 9.87 -13.18 -28.48
CA ILE A 2 9.42 -14.03 -27.35
C ILE A 2 8.01 -14.60 -27.58
N LYS A 3 7.06 -13.81 -28.12
CA LYS A 3 5.66 -14.25 -28.32
C LYS A 3 5.46 -15.36 -29.37
N THR A 4 6.43 -15.56 -30.26
CA THR A 4 6.31 -16.50 -31.38
C THR A 4 6.51 -17.97 -30.97
N ILE A 5 7.36 -18.24 -29.98
CA ILE A 5 7.63 -19.62 -29.51
C ILE A 5 6.40 -20.21 -28.81
N PRO A 6 5.74 -19.50 -27.87
CA PRO A 6 4.53 -20.01 -27.22
C PRO A 6 3.36 -20.18 -28.20
N ASP A 7 3.22 -19.29 -29.17
CA ASP A 7 2.14 -19.37 -30.15
C ASP A 7 2.24 -20.63 -31.03
N THR A 8 3.46 -20.96 -31.48
CA THR A 8 3.69 -22.18 -32.27
C THR A 8 3.40 -23.47 -31.51
N GLN A 9 3.60 -23.49 -30.19
CA GLN A 9 3.50 -24.72 -29.38
C GLN A 9 2.15 -24.85 -28.68
N PHE A 10 1.49 -23.74 -28.34
CA PHE A 10 0.27 -23.71 -27.52
C PHE A 10 -0.92 -22.98 -28.17
N LYS A 11 -0.80 -22.47 -29.40
CA LYS A 11 -1.85 -21.73 -30.13
C LYS A 11 -2.44 -20.58 -29.29
N ILE A 12 -1.62 -19.58 -29.00
CA ILE A 12 -1.97 -18.53 -28.03
C ILE A 12 -2.53 -17.31 -28.77
N LYS A 13 -3.64 -16.76 -28.25
CA LYS A 13 -4.22 -15.53 -28.80
C LYS A 13 -3.46 -14.31 -28.29
N ASP A 14 -2.77 -13.59 -29.18
CA ASP A 14 -2.20 -12.27 -28.85
C ASP A 14 -3.31 -11.21 -28.78
N LEU A 15 -3.54 -10.67 -27.58
CA LEU A 15 -4.53 -9.62 -27.33
C LEU A 15 -3.94 -8.21 -27.56
N GLY A 16 -2.69 -8.12 -28.04
CA GLY A 16 -2.03 -6.87 -28.36
C GLY A 16 -1.33 -6.24 -27.16
N ILE A 17 -1.43 -4.90 -27.05
CA ILE A 17 -0.82 -4.14 -25.95
C ILE A 17 -1.68 -4.30 -24.70
N LEU A 18 -1.03 -4.59 -23.57
CA LEU A 18 -1.68 -4.74 -22.27
C LEU A 18 -2.35 -3.42 -21.87
N LYS A 19 -3.68 -3.45 -21.70
CA LYS A 19 -4.45 -2.30 -21.19
C LYS A 19 -5.06 -2.57 -19.81
N TYR A 20 -5.44 -3.82 -19.57
CA TYR A 20 -6.08 -4.23 -18.33
C TYR A 20 -5.70 -5.68 -18.01
N PHE A 21 -5.32 -5.95 -16.76
CA PHE A 21 -5.02 -7.31 -16.30
C PHE A 21 -5.27 -7.44 -14.80
N LEU A 22 -6.12 -8.40 -14.42
CA LEU A 22 -6.41 -8.72 -13.01
C LEU A 22 -6.69 -7.49 -12.13
N GLY A 23 -7.47 -6.52 -12.60
CA GLY A 23 -7.80 -5.30 -11.82
C GLY A 23 -6.78 -4.17 -11.93
N LEU A 24 -5.67 -4.37 -12.65
CA LEU A 24 -4.68 -3.34 -12.95
C LEU A 24 -4.93 -2.74 -14.33
N GLU A 25 -4.98 -1.41 -14.38
CA GLU A 25 -5.05 -0.64 -15.61
C GLU A 25 -3.64 -0.19 -16.00
N VAL A 26 -3.27 -0.43 -17.26
CA VAL A 26 -1.95 -0.13 -17.79
C VAL A 26 -2.09 0.92 -18.89
N ALA A 27 -1.54 2.10 -18.64
CA ALA A 27 -1.45 3.18 -19.61
C ALA A 27 -0.04 3.23 -20.18
N HIS A 28 0.06 3.20 -21.51
CA HIS A 28 1.32 3.32 -22.21
C HIS A 28 1.45 4.72 -22.82
N SER A 29 2.56 5.40 -22.50
CA SER A 29 3.00 6.60 -23.21
C SER A 29 4.33 6.34 -23.90
N GLN A 30 4.79 7.31 -24.69
CA GLN A 30 6.14 7.26 -25.29
C GLN A 30 7.24 7.38 -24.22
N ALA A 31 6.98 8.12 -23.14
CA ALA A 31 7.96 8.37 -22.07
C ALA A 31 7.93 7.30 -20.96
N SER A 32 6.76 6.73 -20.65
CA SER A 32 6.56 5.87 -19.48
C SER A 32 5.43 4.86 -19.66
N ILE A 33 5.39 3.89 -18.75
CA ILE A 33 4.28 2.96 -18.53
C ILE A 33 3.73 3.27 -17.15
N THR A 34 2.43 3.48 -17.03
CA THR A 34 1.77 3.76 -15.75
C THR A 34 0.83 2.63 -15.41
N ILE A 35 0.91 2.12 -14.18
CA ILE A 35 0.03 1.08 -13.65
C ILE A 35 -0.83 1.70 -12.55
N SER A 36 -2.15 1.58 -12.67
CA SER A 36 -3.10 2.14 -11.70
C SER A 36 -4.28 1.20 -11.46
N GLN A 37 -5.09 1.52 -10.45
CA GLN A 37 -6.30 0.77 -10.08
C GLN A 37 -7.50 1.72 -9.97
N LEU A 38 -7.67 2.60 -10.96
CA LEU A 38 -8.69 3.66 -10.93
C LEU A 38 -10.10 3.08 -10.73
N LYS A 39 -10.51 2.12 -11.57
CA LYS A 39 -11.84 1.49 -11.45
C LYS A 39 -12.04 0.88 -10.06
N TYR A 40 -11.07 0.12 -9.56
CA TYR A 40 -11.15 -0.48 -8.24
C TYR A 40 -11.28 0.56 -7.13
N CYS A 41 -10.54 1.67 -7.23
CA CYS A 41 -10.61 2.76 -6.27
C CYS A 41 -11.99 3.45 -6.27
N LEU A 42 -12.59 3.63 -7.45
CA LEU A 42 -13.95 4.19 -7.59
C LEU A 42 -15.00 3.23 -7.02
N ASP A 43 -14.94 1.95 -7.35
CA ASP A 43 -15.83 0.91 -6.81
C ASP A 43 -15.71 0.81 -5.27
N LEU A 44 -14.50 0.99 -4.73
CA LEU A 44 -14.26 1.06 -3.27
C LEU A 44 -14.93 2.29 -2.65
N LEU A 45 -14.83 3.45 -3.28
CA LEU A 45 -15.45 4.70 -2.81
C LEU A 45 -16.98 4.62 -2.82
N GLU A 46 -17.55 4.04 -3.86
CA GLU A 46 -18.99 3.82 -4.01
C GLU A 46 -19.50 2.81 -2.99
N SER A 47 -18.88 1.63 -2.90
CA SER A 47 -19.29 0.58 -1.95
C SER A 47 -19.13 0.96 -0.47
N SER A 48 -18.33 1.98 -0.17
CA SER A 48 -18.17 2.53 1.17
C SER A 48 -19.09 3.74 1.45
N TRP A 49 -19.95 4.12 0.49
CA TRP A 49 -20.82 5.30 0.57
C TRP A 49 -20.08 6.62 0.81
N LEU A 50 -18.80 6.69 0.43
CA LEU A 50 -17.92 7.84 0.68
C LEU A 50 -17.67 8.68 -0.58
N LEU A 51 -18.34 8.38 -1.70
CA LEU A 51 -18.23 9.14 -2.94
C LEU A 51 -18.57 10.63 -2.73
N GLY A 52 -19.58 10.96 -1.92
CA GLY A 52 -19.99 12.34 -1.61
C GLY A 52 -19.16 13.03 -0.51
N SER A 53 -18.28 12.30 0.18
CA SER A 53 -17.56 12.82 1.36
C SER A 53 -16.44 13.80 1.01
N LYS A 54 -16.09 14.73 1.92
CA LYS A 54 -14.95 15.64 1.70
C LYS A 54 -13.62 14.85 1.69
N PRO A 55 -12.73 15.10 0.71
CA PRO A 55 -11.45 14.40 0.64
C PRO A 55 -10.54 14.78 1.81
N ALA A 56 -9.66 13.86 2.21
CA ALA A 56 -8.63 14.10 3.22
C ALA A 56 -7.29 14.37 2.53
N SER A 57 -6.47 15.28 3.07
CA SER A 57 -5.15 15.60 2.52
C SER A 57 -4.08 14.56 2.87
N THR A 58 -4.25 13.85 3.99
CA THR A 58 -3.32 12.83 4.48
C THR A 58 -4.03 11.50 4.76
N PRO A 59 -3.36 10.36 4.54
CA PRO A 59 -3.96 9.04 4.78
C PRO A 59 -4.20 8.77 6.27
N LEU A 60 -3.28 9.22 7.12
CA LEU A 60 -3.39 9.16 8.58
C LEU A 60 -3.40 10.57 9.18
N ASP A 61 -3.96 10.69 10.37
CA ASP A 61 -3.85 11.91 11.18
C ASP A 61 -2.56 11.85 12.01
N PRO A 62 -1.61 12.80 11.87
CA PRO A 62 -0.36 12.79 12.63
C PRO A 62 -0.57 12.89 14.15
N SER A 63 -1.68 13.47 14.60
CA SER A 63 -2.01 13.60 16.01
C SER A 63 -2.60 12.33 16.63
N LEU A 64 -3.13 11.43 15.79
CA LEU A 64 -3.80 10.21 16.23
C LEU A 64 -2.84 9.02 16.18
N LYS A 65 -2.51 8.48 17.35
CA LYS A 65 -1.80 7.19 17.46
C LYS A 65 -2.81 6.07 17.72
N LEU A 66 -2.99 5.21 16.72
CA LEU A 66 -3.87 4.05 16.83
C LEU A 66 -3.30 3.06 17.86
N HIS A 67 -4.18 2.62 18.76
CA HIS A 67 -3.87 1.67 19.83
C HIS A 67 -5.17 1.03 20.32
N GLN A 68 -5.09 -0.07 21.05
CA GLN A 68 -6.27 -0.70 21.64
C GLN A 68 -6.73 0.13 22.85
N ASP A 69 -7.51 1.17 22.56
CA ASP A 69 -8.04 2.11 23.54
C ASP A 69 -9.36 1.62 24.18
N SER A 70 -9.84 2.37 25.16
CA SER A 70 -11.15 2.15 25.80
C SER A 70 -12.31 2.75 24.99
N SER A 71 -12.10 3.05 23.70
CA SER A 71 -13.17 3.57 22.85
C SER A 71 -14.16 2.45 22.52
N PRO A 72 -15.40 2.79 22.13
CA PRO A 72 -16.41 1.77 21.87
C PRO A 72 -15.97 0.83 20.74
N SER A 73 -16.20 -0.46 20.94
CA SER A 73 -15.97 -1.50 19.93
C SER A 73 -16.81 -1.23 18.69
N PHE A 74 -16.27 -1.56 17.52
CA PHE A 74 -17.03 -1.54 16.26
C PHE A 74 -17.77 -2.88 16.11
N GLU A 75 -19.09 -2.82 15.98
CA GLU A 75 -19.96 -4.01 15.99
C GLU A 75 -19.75 -4.92 14.77
N ASP A 76 -19.57 -4.35 13.58
CA ASP A 76 -19.44 -5.12 12.33
C ASP A 76 -17.98 -5.46 11.99
N ILE A 77 -17.39 -6.37 12.76
CA ILE A 77 -16.02 -6.86 12.54
C ILE A 77 -15.79 -7.38 11.11
N PRO A 78 -16.72 -8.17 10.50
CA PRO A 78 -16.59 -8.59 9.11
C PRO A 78 -16.47 -7.43 8.11
N ALA A 79 -17.27 -6.37 8.26
CA ALA A 79 -17.16 -5.20 7.38
C ALA A 79 -15.82 -4.50 7.53
N TYR A 80 -15.30 -4.36 8.75
CA TYR A 80 -13.96 -3.80 8.98
C TYR A 80 -12.88 -4.65 8.29
N ARG A 81 -12.88 -5.97 8.51
CA ARG A 81 -11.91 -6.90 7.88
C ARG A 81 -11.95 -6.82 6.36
N ARG A 82 -13.16 -6.82 5.79
CA ARG A 82 -13.37 -6.68 4.34
C ARG A 82 -12.80 -5.36 3.83
N LEU A 83 -13.04 -4.26 4.53
CA LEU A 83 -12.53 -2.95 4.14
C LEU A 83 -11.00 -2.91 4.15
N ILE A 84 -10.36 -3.40 5.21
CA ILE A 84 -8.90 -3.46 5.30
C ILE A 84 -8.32 -4.38 4.21
N GLY A 85 -8.97 -5.50 3.92
CA GLY A 85 -8.59 -6.38 2.79
C GLY A 85 -8.63 -5.66 1.45
N LYS A 86 -9.67 -4.85 1.20
CA LYS A 86 -9.75 -4.03 -0.02
C LYS A 86 -8.62 -3.00 -0.10
N LEU A 87 -8.29 -2.36 1.02
CA LEU A 87 -7.17 -1.42 1.07
C LEU A 87 -5.82 -2.10 0.86
N PHE A 88 -5.61 -3.32 1.37
CA PHE A 88 -4.40 -4.10 1.11
C PHE A 88 -4.22 -4.40 -0.38
N TYR A 89 -5.30 -4.70 -1.08
CA TYR A 89 -5.23 -4.95 -2.52
C TYR A 89 -4.77 -3.69 -3.30
N LEU A 90 -5.17 -2.49 -2.84
CA LEU A 90 -4.69 -1.22 -3.40
C LEU A 90 -3.22 -0.92 -3.13
N ASN A 91 -2.63 -1.47 -2.06
CA ASN A 91 -1.20 -1.26 -1.75
C ASN A 91 -0.29 -1.69 -2.91
N THR A 92 -0.77 -2.57 -3.81
CA THR A 92 -0.07 -3.01 -5.03
C THR A 92 0.25 -1.85 -5.99
N THR A 93 -0.55 -0.77 -5.98
CA THR A 93 -0.29 0.43 -6.81
C THR A 93 -0.20 1.72 -6.00
N ARG A 94 -0.58 1.68 -4.72
CA ARG A 94 -0.65 2.83 -3.81
C ARG A 94 0.30 2.67 -2.61
N PRO A 95 1.62 2.84 -2.80
CA PRO A 95 2.59 2.77 -1.71
C PRO A 95 2.30 3.79 -0.60
N ASP A 96 1.72 4.94 -0.95
CA ASP A 96 1.39 6.06 -0.07
C ASP A 96 0.40 5.73 1.06
N ILE A 97 -0.40 4.66 0.93
CA ILE A 97 -1.31 4.20 1.99
C ILE A 97 -0.79 2.96 2.75
N THR A 98 0.40 2.45 2.41
CA THR A 98 0.92 1.17 2.94
C THR A 98 1.10 1.21 4.45
N LEU A 99 1.58 2.33 5.01
CA LEU A 99 1.71 2.50 6.46
C LEU A 99 0.33 2.52 7.15
N ALA A 100 -0.63 3.25 6.58
CA ALA A 100 -1.97 3.37 7.13
C ALA A 100 -2.69 2.02 7.20
N THR A 101 -2.61 1.26 6.11
CA THR A 101 -3.21 -0.08 6.01
C THR A 101 -2.54 -1.07 6.96
N GLN A 102 -1.20 -1.02 7.07
CA GLN A 102 -0.46 -1.84 8.03
C GLN A 102 -0.84 -1.54 9.48
N GLN A 103 -1.03 -0.27 9.85
CA GLN A 103 -1.44 0.08 11.21
C GLN A 103 -2.87 -0.41 11.51
N LEU A 104 -3.81 -0.17 10.58
CA LEU A 104 -5.20 -0.61 10.72
C LEU A 104 -5.34 -2.13 10.77
N SER A 105 -4.47 -2.88 10.08
CA SER A 105 -4.50 -4.34 10.08
C SER A 105 -4.15 -4.97 11.43
N GLN A 106 -3.60 -4.20 12.37
CA GLN A 106 -3.31 -4.69 13.72
C GLN A 106 -4.59 -4.96 14.53
N PHE A 107 -5.71 -4.33 14.15
CA PHE A 107 -6.96 -4.34 14.89
C PHE A 107 -8.07 -5.15 14.20
N LEU A 108 -7.71 -6.19 13.43
CA LEU A 108 -8.68 -7.02 12.71
C LEU A 108 -9.54 -7.90 13.65
N ASN A 109 -9.04 -8.21 14.85
CA ASN A 109 -9.77 -9.04 15.80
C ASN A 109 -10.81 -8.26 16.59
N SER A 110 -10.42 -7.09 17.10
CA SER A 110 -11.21 -6.24 17.99
C SER A 110 -11.13 -4.76 17.56
N PRO A 111 -11.70 -4.38 16.41
CA PRO A 111 -11.70 -3.00 15.94
C PRO A 111 -12.56 -2.10 16.83
N THR A 112 -12.16 -0.83 16.97
CA THR A 112 -12.94 0.21 17.64
C THR A 112 -13.54 1.16 16.62
N ILE A 113 -14.48 2.01 17.05
CA ILE A 113 -15.05 3.08 16.21
C ILE A 113 -13.93 4.00 15.69
N THR A 114 -12.89 4.26 16.48
CA THR A 114 -11.73 5.06 16.08
C THR A 114 -10.97 4.40 14.93
N HIS A 115 -10.77 3.08 14.99
CA HIS A 115 -10.13 2.31 13.91
C HIS A 115 -10.95 2.39 12.62
N TYR A 116 -12.27 2.20 12.70
CA TYR A 116 -13.15 2.29 11.52
C TYR A 116 -13.16 3.70 10.92
N LYS A 117 -13.28 4.75 11.74
CA LYS A 117 -13.20 6.15 11.29
C LYS A 117 -11.87 6.47 10.59
N THR A 118 -10.78 5.90 11.07
CA THR A 118 -9.46 6.06 10.46
C THR A 118 -9.38 5.32 9.13
N ALA A 119 -9.93 4.11 9.01
CA ALA A 119 -10.06 3.42 7.73
C ALA A 119 -10.89 4.25 6.71
N CYS A 120 -12.00 4.85 7.15
CA CYS A 120 -12.78 5.78 6.32
C CYS A 120 -11.98 7.04 5.92
N ARG A 121 -11.06 7.52 6.76
CA ARG A 121 -10.14 8.62 6.39
C ARG A 121 -9.21 8.20 5.25
N VAL A 122 -8.67 6.99 5.25
CA VAL A 122 -7.84 6.48 4.15
C VAL A 122 -8.65 6.46 2.84
N ILE A 123 -9.91 6.03 2.87
CA ILE A 123 -10.79 6.07 1.69
C ILE A 123 -11.01 7.52 1.20
N ARG A 124 -11.26 8.45 2.13
CA ARG A 124 -11.35 9.88 1.81
C ARG A 124 -10.07 10.47 1.22
N TYR A 125 -8.92 9.97 1.62
CA TYR A 125 -7.63 10.34 1.03
C TYR A 125 -7.51 9.83 -0.41
N LEU A 126 -7.89 8.56 -0.65
CA LEU A 126 -7.89 7.97 -1.99
C LEU A 126 -8.77 8.77 -2.98
N LYS A 127 -9.88 9.35 -2.50
CA LYS A 127 -10.75 10.23 -3.30
C LYS A 127 -10.02 11.42 -3.93
N HIS A 128 -8.97 11.95 -3.29
CA HIS A 128 -8.26 13.12 -3.82
C HIS A 128 -7.63 12.85 -5.20
N ASN A 129 -7.11 11.63 -5.38
CA ASN A 129 -6.56 11.20 -6.66
C ASN A 129 -6.75 9.67 -6.81
N PRO A 130 -7.90 9.23 -7.35
CA PRO A 130 -8.22 7.80 -7.46
C PRO A 130 -7.42 7.12 -8.58
N GLY A 131 -6.94 7.88 -9.57
CA GLY A 131 -6.12 7.38 -10.69
C GLY A 131 -4.62 7.34 -10.40
N LYS A 132 -4.20 7.75 -9.19
CA LYS A 132 -2.79 7.67 -8.79
C LYS A 132 -2.33 6.21 -8.81
N GLY A 133 -1.14 5.99 -9.34
CA GLY A 133 -0.53 4.68 -9.44
C GLY A 133 0.99 4.77 -9.55
N LEU A 134 1.59 3.72 -10.09
CA LEU A 134 3.03 3.61 -10.29
C LEU A 134 3.40 4.03 -11.70
N MET A 135 4.49 4.78 -11.83
CA MET A 135 5.02 5.21 -13.11
C MET A 135 6.40 4.57 -13.33
N PHE A 136 6.57 3.95 -14.50
CA PHE A 136 7.78 3.28 -14.94
C PHE A 136 8.30 3.96 -16.21
N PRO A 137 9.29 4.85 -16.11
CA PRO A 137 9.90 5.48 -17.29
C PRO A 137 10.50 4.43 -18.23
N ARG A 138 10.37 4.63 -19.55
CA ARG A 138 10.98 3.73 -20.55
C ARG A 138 12.50 3.89 -20.61
N HIS A 139 12.97 5.07 -20.23
CA HIS A 139 14.38 5.40 -20.14
C HIS A 139 14.69 5.76 -18.69
N SER A 140 15.47 4.91 -18.03
CA SER A 140 16.02 5.16 -16.71
C SER A 140 17.33 4.41 -16.56
N ASP A 141 18.20 4.90 -15.68
CA ASP A 141 19.40 4.19 -15.31
C ASP A 141 19.06 2.84 -14.68
N LYS A 142 19.95 1.85 -14.85
CA LYS A 142 19.77 0.50 -14.32
C LYS A 142 20.44 0.33 -12.95
N GLN A 143 20.32 1.36 -12.10
CA GLN A 143 20.85 1.34 -10.75
C GLN A 143 19.73 0.98 -9.77
N ILE A 144 20.03 0.11 -8.80
CA ILE A 144 19.13 -0.16 -7.69
C ILE A 144 19.39 0.87 -6.60
N LEU A 145 18.34 1.58 -6.16
CA LEU A 145 18.39 2.55 -5.09
C LEU A 145 17.37 2.16 -4.01
N GLY A 146 17.83 2.02 -2.77
CA GLY A 146 17.00 1.65 -1.64
C GLY A 146 16.95 2.72 -0.58
N TYR A 147 15.76 3.02 -0.08
CA TYR A 147 15.55 3.83 1.11
C TYR A 147 14.92 2.98 2.19
N VAL A 148 15.40 3.14 3.41
CA VAL A 148 14.98 2.38 4.58
C VAL A 148 14.86 3.36 5.73
N ASP A 149 13.81 3.17 6.52
CA ASP A 149 13.52 3.99 7.70
C ASP A 149 12.83 3.13 8.76
N ALA A 150 13.00 3.48 10.04
CA ALA A 150 12.31 2.83 11.13
C ALA A 150 11.79 3.84 12.14
N ASP A 151 10.53 3.67 12.57
CA ASP A 151 10.10 4.34 13.80
C ASP A 151 10.77 3.68 15.03
N TRP A 152 10.82 4.39 16.16
CA TRP A 152 11.22 3.80 17.44
C TRP A 152 10.03 3.72 18.39
N ALA A 153 9.67 2.48 18.76
CA ALA A 153 8.56 2.19 19.66
C ALA A 153 7.25 2.90 19.28
N GLY A 154 6.97 3.00 17.97
CA GLY A 154 5.83 3.75 17.43
C GLY A 154 4.47 3.16 17.81
N CYS A 155 4.38 1.83 17.98
CA CYS A 155 3.18 1.18 18.48
C CYS A 155 3.05 1.36 20.00
N ILE A 156 1.97 2.02 20.45
CA ILE A 156 1.71 2.24 21.88
C ILE A 156 1.56 0.92 22.63
N ASP A 157 0.76 -0.01 22.09
CA ASP A 157 0.40 -1.26 22.78
C ASP A 157 1.60 -2.19 23.00
N SER A 158 2.42 -2.38 21.95
CA SER A 158 3.50 -3.37 22.00
C SER A 158 4.89 -2.77 22.11
N ARG A 159 5.03 -1.44 22.02
CA ARG A 159 6.32 -0.72 21.96
C ARG A 159 7.27 -1.21 20.85
N ARG A 160 6.72 -1.89 19.83
CA ARG A 160 7.49 -2.41 18.70
C ARG A 160 7.57 -1.34 17.63
N SER A 161 8.72 -1.30 16.98
CA SER A 161 8.99 -0.40 15.88
C SER A 161 8.30 -0.83 14.59
N THR A 162 8.13 0.08 13.65
CA THR A 162 7.67 -0.15 12.28
C THR A 162 8.80 0.14 11.31
N THR A 163 9.19 -0.86 10.53
CA THR A 163 10.14 -0.73 9.43
C THR A 163 9.41 -0.33 8.16
N GLY A 164 9.92 0.70 7.48
CA GLY A 164 9.53 1.09 6.13
C GLY A 164 10.70 0.94 5.18
N PHE A 165 10.46 0.46 3.96
CA PHE A 165 11.44 0.55 2.89
C PHE A 165 10.79 0.74 1.52
N CYS A 166 11.56 1.29 0.60
CA CYS A 166 11.22 1.35 -0.82
C CYS A 166 12.48 1.21 -1.69
N PHE A 167 12.36 0.41 -2.74
CA PHE A 167 13.41 0.12 -3.71
C PHE A 167 13.01 0.61 -5.09
N PHE A 168 13.94 1.29 -5.73
CA PHE A 168 13.81 1.82 -7.08
C PHE A 168 14.82 1.16 -8.01
N LEU A 169 14.39 0.90 -9.24
CA LEU A 169 15.27 0.62 -10.37
C LEU A 169 15.31 1.87 -11.25
N GLY A 170 16.39 2.63 -11.14
CA GLY A 170 16.47 3.98 -11.68
C GLY A 170 15.41 4.87 -11.04
N GLN A 171 14.45 5.34 -11.84
CA GLN A 171 13.33 6.16 -11.38
C GLN A 171 12.05 5.36 -11.08
N SER A 172 12.07 4.04 -11.32
CA SER A 172 10.90 3.18 -11.20
C SER A 172 10.83 2.57 -9.80
N LEU A 173 9.75 2.80 -9.05
CA LEU A 173 9.51 2.11 -7.78
C LEU A 173 9.13 0.65 -8.04
N ILE A 174 9.92 -0.30 -7.54
CA ILE A 174 9.75 -1.74 -7.82
C ILE A 174 9.34 -2.57 -6.60
N SER A 175 9.73 -2.16 -5.38
CA SER A 175 9.34 -2.84 -4.14
C SER A 175 9.18 -1.83 -3.02
N TRP A 176 8.21 -2.04 -2.13
CA TRP A 176 7.98 -1.21 -0.96
C TRP A 176 7.26 -2.01 0.11
N ARG A 177 7.47 -1.64 1.36
CA ARG A 177 6.82 -2.29 2.49
C ARG A 177 6.78 -1.38 3.70
N ALA A 178 5.70 -1.47 4.46
CA ALA A 178 5.66 -1.06 5.86
C ALA A 178 5.34 -2.30 6.69
N LYS A 179 6.12 -2.57 7.74
CA LYS A 179 5.97 -3.78 8.56
C LYS A 179 6.40 -3.51 10.00
N LYS A 180 5.54 -3.86 10.95
CA LYS A 180 5.88 -3.89 12.37
C LYS A 180 6.98 -4.94 12.63
N GLN A 181 8.03 -4.53 13.33
CA GLN A 181 9.12 -5.40 13.77
C GLN A 181 8.58 -6.49 14.72
N GLN A 182 9.20 -7.67 14.69
CA GLN A 182 8.78 -8.80 15.53
C GLN A 182 9.21 -8.63 16.98
N THR A 183 10.35 -7.98 17.22
CA THR A 183 10.93 -7.75 18.54
C THR A 183 10.90 -6.26 18.89
N ILE A 184 11.03 -5.97 20.19
CA ILE A 184 11.12 -4.59 20.69
C ILE A 184 12.58 -4.14 20.55
N SER A 185 12.78 -2.92 20.03
CA SER A 185 14.10 -2.30 19.90
C SER A 185 14.38 -1.44 21.13
N ARG A 186 15.57 -1.58 21.70
CA ARG A 186 16.00 -0.87 22.91
C ARG A 186 16.50 0.54 22.62
N SER A 187 16.85 0.82 21.36
CA SER A 187 17.22 2.15 20.87
C SER A 187 16.66 2.39 19.46
N SER A 188 16.64 3.65 19.04
CA SER A 188 16.32 4.01 17.65
C SER A 188 17.34 3.40 16.68
N SER A 189 18.64 3.45 17.01
CA SER A 189 19.70 2.85 16.19
C SER A 189 19.51 1.34 15.98
N GLU A 190 19.07 0.60 17.00
CA GLU A 190 18.75 -0.82 16.86
C GLU A 190 17.55 -1.06 15.93
N ALA A 191 16.53 -0.19 16.01
CA ALA A 191 15.37 -0.25 15.13
C ALA A 191 15.75 -0.01 13.66
N GLU A 192 16.60 0.98 13.40
CA GLU A 192 17.15 1.28 12.08
C GLU A 192 18.00 0.12 11.53
N TYR A 193 18.88 -0.44 12.37
CA TYR A 193 19.72 -1.57 11.96
C TYR A 193 18.89 -2.80 11.58
N ARG A 194 17.80 -3.08 12.32
CA ARG A 194 16.85 -4.14 11.98
C ARG A 194 16.09 -3.86 10.69
N ALA A 195 15.72 -2.61 10.46
CA ALA A 195 15.08 -2.20 9.22
C ALA A 195 16.00 -2.41 8.02
N LEU A 196 17.26 -2.00 8.13
CA LEU A 196 18.31 -2.24 7.13
C LEU A 196 18.47 -3.73 6.84
N SER A 197 18.61 -4.57 7.88
CA SER A 197 18.73 -6.02 7.71
C SER A 197 17.52 -6.62 6.98
N THR A 198 16.30 -6.19 7.33
CA THR A 198 15.07 -6.66 6.66
C THR A 198 15.04 -6.23 5.20
N ALA A 199 15.42 -4.98 4.91
CA ALA A 199 15.45 -4.44 3.57
C ALA A 199 16.51 -5.15 2.70
N THR A 200 17.68 -5.46 3.24
CA THR A 200 18.72 -6.19 2.51
C THR A 200 18.33 -7.62 2.16
N CYS A 201 17.41 -8.25 2.90
CA CYS A 201 16.90 -9.58 2.56
C CYS A 201 15.84 -9.56 1.44
N GLU A 202 15.25 -8.41 1.15
CA GLU A 202 14.29 -8.23 0.05
C GLU A 202 14.99 -8.02 -1.29
N LEU A 203 16.20 -7.45 -1.26
CA LEU A 203 17.10 -7.30 -2.42
C LEU A 203 17.72 -8.64 -2.83
#